data_AF-A0A225W142-F1
#
_entry.id   AF-A0A225W142-F1
#
_cell.length_a   1.000
_cell.length_b   1.000
_cell.length_c   1.000
_cell.angle_alpha   90.00
_cell.angle_beta   90.00
_cell.angle_gamma   90.00
#
_symmetry.space_group_name_H-M   'P 1'
#
loop_
_entity.id
_entity.type
_entity.pdbx_description
1 polymer ?
#
loop_
_entity_poly.entity_id
_entity_poly.type
_entity_poly.pdbx_seq_one_letter_code
_entity_poly.pdbx_strand_id
1 'polypeptide(L)'
;MVRFSALSSLSKRVNRVLVVGSLETLQAQGASGSFLHQTLLSASQDANSSASNLLLQHALDTLSPSADSGATSELLLPRASDALPVTLFALPTQVSRSNTLARPHAIASFVKSHNKLVTKRGENATEEVVLVVLMLPGHTDTWFAAGAAVARAAPLYEHKLKRSNALPGSEAESDPLEVVYQTPLTADETTLVQHTANAIQLATRL
;
A
#
# COMPACT_ATOMS: atom_id res chain seq x y z
N MET A 1 10.46 -5.73 -4.89
CA MET A 1 9.61 -6.74 -5.60
C MET A 1 8.17 -6.62 -5.10
N VAL A 2 7.15 -6.80 -5.97
CA VAL A 2 5.73 -6.72 -5.57
C VAL A 2 5.13 -8.12 -5.49
N ARG A 3 4.45 -8.44 -4.39
CA ARG A 3 3.74 -9.71 -4.18
C ARG A 3 2.27 -9.45 -3.87
N PHE A 4 1.38 -10.24 -4.45
CA PHE A 4 -0.05 -10.23 -4.12
C PHE A 4 -0.38 -11.40 -3.20
N SER A 5 -1.07 -11.13 -2.10
CA SER A 5 -1.39 -12.13 -1.08
C SER A 5 -2.74 -11.86 -0.43
N ALA A 6 -3.29 -12.89 0.22
CA ALA A 6 -4.43 -12.74 1.10
C ALA A 6 -3.94 -12.22 2.45
N LEU A 7 -4.77 -11.49 3.19
CA LEU A 7 -4.42 -11.01 4.52
C LEU A 7 -3.98 -12.15 5.45
N SER A 8 -4.62 -13.31 5.34
CA SER A 8 -4.33 -14.50 6.15
C SER A 8 -2.98 -15.15 5.86
N SER A 9 -2.33 -14.84 4.73
CA SER A 9 -1.01 -15.37 4.37
C SER A 9 0.13 -14.39 4.63
N LEU A 10 -0.17 -13.25 5.28
CA LEU A 10 0.83 -12.26 5.71
C LEU A 10 1.72 -12.86 6.82
N SER A 11 2.91 -13.32 6.45
CA SER A 11 3.87 -13.92 7.38
C SER A 11 5.03 -13.00 7.77
N LYS A 12 5.23 -11.92 7.01
CA LYS A 12 6.36 -10.99 7.19
C LYS A 12 6.00 -9.85 8.13
N ARG A 13 7.01 -9.28 8.78
CA ARG A 13 6.82 -8.09 9.63
C ARG A 13 6.46 -6.88 8.76
N VAL A 14 5.34 -6.25 9.05
CA VAL A 14 4.92 -5.03 8.36
C VAL A 14 5.65 -3.83 8.97
N ASN A 15 6.41 -3.13 8.13
CA ASN A 15 7.10 -1.90 8.50
C ASN A 15 6.19 -0.67 8.34
N ARG A 16 5.39 -0.64 7.27
CA ARG A 16 4.47 0.46 6.94
C ARG A 16 3.23 -0.07 6.25
N VAL A 17 2.08 0.56 6.51
CA VAL A 17 0.82 0.28 5.81
C VAL A 17 0.43 1.47 4.93
N LEU A 18 0.13 1.20 3.67
CA LEU A 18 -0.39 2.16 2.70
C LEU A 18 -1.79 1.72 2.32
N VAL A 19 -2.80 2.50 2.68
CA VAL A 19 -4.21 2.19 2.36
C VAL A 19 -4.66 3.08 1.22
N VAL A 20 -5.23 2.49 0.18
CA VAL A 20 -5.75 3.22 -0.99
C VAL A 20 -7.21 2.87 -1.20
N GLY A 21 -8.07 3.87 -1.28
CA GLY A 21 -9.48 3.68 -1.57
C GLY A 21 -10.17 4.95 -2.07
N SER A 22 -11.44 4.84 -2.43
CA SER A 22 -12.30 6.01 -2.60
C SER A 22 -12.74 6.55 -1.24
N LEU A 23 -13.20 7.80 -1.17
CA LEU A 23 -13.72 8.36 0.08
C LEU A 23 -14.81 7.48 0.69
N GLU A 24 -15.76 7.01 -0.12
CA GLU A 24 -16.86 6.15 0.30
C GLU A 24 -16.39 4.80 0.85
N THR A 25 -15.48 4.13 0.11
CA THR A 25 -14.98 2.81 0.53
C THR A 25 -14.12 2.90 1.79
N LEU A 26 -13.38 4.01 1.98
CA LEU A 26 -12.58 4.25 3.18
C LEU A 26 -13.46 4.61 4.38
N GLN A 27 -14.46 5.48 4.23
CA GLN A 27 -15.38 5.84 5.30
C GLN A 27 -16.17 4.62 5.82
N ALA A 28 -16.50 3.66 4.95
CA ALA A 28 -17.11 2.39 5.35
C ALA A 28 -16.21 1.52 6.26
N GLN A 29 -14.92 1.85 6.39
CA GLN A 29 -13.96 1.09 7.21
C GLN A 29 -13.77 1.64 8.63
N GLY A 30 -14.42 2.75 9.00
CA GLY A 30 -14.32 3.32 10.34
C GLY A 30 -14.95 2.45 11.45
N ALA A 31 -15.79 1.48 11.07
CA ALA A 31 -16.45 0.58 12.02
C ALA A 31 -15.50 -0.48 12.61
N SER A 32 -15.68 -0.79 13.89
CA SER A 32 -15.00 -1.90 14.55
C SER A 32 -15.25 -3.22 13.82
N GLY A 33 -14.19 -3.98 13.57
CA GLY A 33 -14.29 -5.26 12.85
C GLY A 33 -14.29 -5.14 11.32
N SER A 34 -14.16 -3.92 10.77
CA SER A 34 -13.94 -3.71 9.34
C SER A 34 -12.67 -4.42 8.82
N PHE A 35 -12.58 -4.60 7.51
CA PHE A 35 -11.42 -5.23 6.89
C PHE A 35 -10.13 -4.47 7.17
N LEU A 36 -10.18 -3.13 7.07
CA LEU A 36 -9.03 -2.28 7.38
C LEU A 36 -8.60 -2.44 8.83
N HIS A 37 -9.56 -2.47 9.76
CA HIS A 37 -9.30 -2.68 11.16
C HIS A 37 -8.62 -4.04 11.43
N GLN A 38 -9.13 -5.13 10.83
CA GLN A 38 -8.51 -6.46 10.93
C GLN A 38 -7.10 -6.47 10.33
N THR A 39 -6.89 -5.74 9.23
CA THR A 39 -5.59 -5.61 8.57
C THR A 39 -4.58 -4.90 9.46
N LEU A 40 -4.98 -3.79 10.10
CA LEU A 40 -4.14 -3.05 11.03
C LEU A 40 -3.83 -3.85 12.29
N LEU A 41 -4.76 -4.65 12.79
CA LEU A 41 -4.50 -5.57 13.90
C LEU A 41 -3.48 -6.65 13.53
N SER A 42 -3.63 -7.26 12.34
CA SER A 42 -2.67 -8.24 11.85
C SER A 42 -1.27 -7.62 11.65
N ALA A 43 -1.20 -6.39 11.12
CA ALA A 43 0.06 -5.68 10.88
C ALA A 43 0.74 -5.15 12.15
N SER A 44 -0.05 -4.69 13.13
CA SER A 44 0.47 -4.18 14.40
C SER A 44 0.83 -5.30 15.39
N GLN A 45 0.26 -6.50 15.25
CA GLN A 45 0.43 -7.61 16.20
C GLN A 45 0.07 -7.23 17.64
N ASP A 46 -0.73 -6.17 17.84
CA ASP A 46 -1.08 -5.64 19.16
C ASP A 46 -2.59 -5.63 19.37
N ALA A 47 -3.00 -5.71 20.64
CA ALA A 47 -4.39 -5.69 21.03
C ALA A 47 -4.95 -4.28 20.86
N ASN A 48 -5.98 -4.18 20.03
CA ASN A 48 -6.66 -2.97 19.64
C ASN A 48 -6.91 -1.99 20.81
N SER A 49 -6.19 -0.87 20.84
CA SER A 49 -6.47 0.19 21.81
C SER A 49 -7.65 1.04 21.31
N SER A 50 -8.54 1.46 22.21
CA SER A 50 -9.62 2.40 21.88
C SER A 50 -9.09 3.71 21.26
N ALA A 51 -7.88 4.12 21.64
CA ALA A 51 -7.18 5.26 21.07
C ALA A 51 -6.82 5.04 19.58
N SER A 52 -6.36 3.85 19.20
CA SER A 52 -6.05 3.50 17.80
C SER A 52 -7.28 3.64 16.90
N ASN A 53 -8.46 3.24 17.39
CA ASN A 53 -9.71 3.38 16.66
C ASN A 53 -10.12 4.85 16.49
N LEU A 54 -9.96 5.66 17.54
CA LEU A 54 -10.25 7.10 17.47
C LEU A 54 -9.31 7.82 16.50
N LEU A 55 -8.01 7.47 16.51
CA LEU A 55 -7.03 8.02 15.58
C LEU A 55 -7.35 7.64 14.14
N LEU A 56 -7.73 6.38 13.90
CA LEU A 56 -8.15 5.91 12.59
C LEU A 56 -9.41 6.64 12.11
N GLN A 57 -10.43 6.75 12.96
CA GLN A 57 -11.68 7.44 12.62
C GLN A 57 -11.41 8.91 12.28
N HIS A 58 -10.63 9.60 13.11
CA HIS A 58 -10.21 10.98 12.82
C HIS A 58 -9.43 11.09 11.49
N ALA A 59 -8.54 10.14 11.21
CA ALA A 59 -7.79 10.11 9.96
C ALA A 59 -8.70 9.89 8.74
N LEU A 60 -9.77 9.11 8.88
CA LEU A 60 -10.79 8.92 7.83
C LEU A 60 -11.65 10.17 7.64
N ASP A 61 -12.06 10.83 8.73
CA ASP A 61 -12.92 12.02 8.69
C ASP A 61 -12.21 13.25 8.11
N THR A 62 -10.87 13.29 8.20
CA THR A 62 -10.04 14.39 7.67
C THR A 62 -9.75 14.28 6.16
N LEU A 63 -10.05 13.13 5.54
CA LEU A 63 -9.83 12.93 4.10
C LEU A 63 -10.78 13.80 3.27
N SER A 64 -10.21 14.72 2.51
CA SER A 64 -10.95 15.65 1.65
C SER A 64 -10.40 15.64 0.21
N PRO A 65 -10.61 14.55 -0.55
CA PRO A 65 -10.17 14.50 -1.94
C PRO A 65 -10.95 15.49 -2.81
N SER A 66 -10.27 16.01 -3.82
CA SER A 66 -10.88 16.88 -4.84
C SER A 66 -11.22 16.09 -6.11
N ALA A 67 -11.78 16.77 -7.11
CA ALA A 67 -12.07 16.17 -8.42
C ALA A 67 -10.81 15.57 -9.07
N ASP A 68 -9.71 16.33 -9.08
CA ASP A 68 -8.49 16.00 -9.84
C ASP A 68 -7.36 15.46 -8.96
N SER A 69 -7.37 15.76 -7.66
CA SER A 69 -6.31 15.38 -6.72
C SER A 69 -6.86 14.57 -5.56
N GLY A 70 -6.18 13.47 -5.22
CA GLY A 70 -6.48 12.67 -4.04
C GLY A 70 -6.03 13.37 -2.75
N ALA A 71 -6.45 12.83 -1.62
CA ALA A 71 -6.08 13.34 -0.30
C ALA A 71 -5.39 12.25 0.52
N THR A 72 -4.34 12.63 1.25
CA THR A 72 -3.58 11.74 2.14
C THR A 72 -3.80 12.10 3.60
N SER A 73 -3.91 11.10 4.47
CA SER A 73 -3.90 11.27 5.93
C SER A 73 -2.90 10.28 6.52
N GLU A 74 -2.00 10.75 7.37
CA GLU A 74 -0.95 9.94 7.99
C GLU A 74 -1.20 9.78 9.48
N LEU A 75 -1.00 8.57 9.98
CA LEU A 75 -1.18 8.23 11.38
C LEU A 75 -0.11 7.23 11.84
N LEU A 76 0.23 7.31 13.12
CA LEU A 76 1.17 6.41 13.78
C LEU A 76 0.41 5.60 14.82
N LEU A 77 0.27 4.29 14.58
CA LEU A 77 -0.37 3.39 15.54
C LEU A 77 0.65 2.87 16.54
N PRO A 78 0.31 2.81 17.84
CA PRO A 78 1.18 2.17 18.83
C PRO A 78 1.28 0.66 18.55
N ARG A 79 2.49 0.12 18.72
CA ARG A 79 2.81 -1.31 18.73
C ARG A 79 3.72 -1.58 19.94
N ALA A 80 3.67 -2.80 20.48
CA ALA A 80 4.43 -3.19 21.66
C ALA A 80 5.92 -2.75 21.70
N SER A 81 6.61 -2.68 20.56
CA SER A 81 8.02 -2.31 20.46
C SER A 81 8.31 -0.99 19.75
N ASP A 82 7.36 -0.41 19.00
CA ASP A 82 7.55 0.80 18.21
C ASP A 82 6.20 1.42 17.76
N ALA A 83 6.22 2.29 16.76
CA ALA A 83 5.01 2.77 16.09
C ALA A 83 4.92 2.18 14.69
N LEU A 84 3.70 1.79 14.28
CA LEU A 84 3.36 1.38 12.93
C LEU A 84 2.90 2.61 12.13
N PRO A 85 3.66 3.07 11.12
CA PRO A 85 3.21 4.12 10.22
C PRO A 85 2.15 3.62 9.27
N VAL A 86 1.04 4.34 9.21
CA VAL A 86 -0.09 4.06 8.34
C VAL A 86 -0.40 5.34 7.55
N THR A 87 -0.43 5.23 6.23
CA THR A 87 -0.80 6.33 5.35
C THR A 87 -2.07 5.94 4.59
N LEU A 88 -3.14 6.70 4.79
CA LEU A 88 -4.40 6.57 4.08
C LEU A 88 -4.38 7.49 2.86
N PHE A 89 -4.92 7.01 1.73
CA PHE A 89 -5.05 7.78 0.51
C PHE A 89 -6.44 7.61 -0.10
N ALA A 90 -7.19 8.71 -0.09
CA ALA A 90 -8.45 8.85 -0.80
C ALA A 90 -8.20 9.26 -2.25
N LEU A 91 -8.71 8.47 -3.19
CA LEU A 91 -8.58 8.72 -4.63
C LEU A 91 -9.35 9.99 -5.06
N PRO A 92 -8.91 10.64 -6.16
CA PRO A 92 -9.69 11.70 -6.80
C PRO A 92 -11.13 11.26 -7.11
N THR A 93 -12.08 12.17 -6.95
CA THR A 93 -13.50 11.84 -7.08
C THR A 93 -13.95 11.73 -8.54
N GLN A 94 -13.36 12.50 -9.45
CA GLN A 94 -13.78 12.52 -10.84
C GLN A 94 -13.16 11.37 -11.63
N VAL A 95 -13.99 10.68 -12.42
CA VAL A 95 -13.56 9.70 -13.43
C VAL A 95 -14.25 10.05 -14.74
N SER A 96 -13.48 10.36 -15.77
CA SER A 96 -14.03 10.61 -17.10
C SER A 96 -14.37 9.30 -17.81
N ARG A 97 -15.25 9.35 -18.82
CA ARG A 97 -15.67 8.17 -19.61
C ARG A 97 -14.53 7.39 -20.26
N SER A 98 -13.38 8.04 -20.50
CA SER A 98 -12.20 7.44 -21.12
C SER A 98 -11.16 6.98 -20.10
N ASN A 99 -11.44 7.16 -18.81
CA ASN A 99 -10.57 6.76 -17.72
C ASN A 99 -11.13 5.52 -17.01
N THR A 100 -10.28 4.79 -16.32
CA THR A 100 -10.68 3.61 -15.55
C THR A 100 -11.13 4.01 -14.14
N LEU A 101 -12.14 3.31 -13.62
CA LEU A 101 -12.69 3.48 -12.27
C LEU A 101 -11.64 3.29 -11.16
N ALA A 102 -10.61 2.49 -11.42
CA ALA A 102 -9.53 2.27 -10.47
C ALA A 102 -8.65 3.52 -10.25
N ARG A 103 -8.61 4.46 -11.20
CA ARG A 103 -7.70 5.63 -11.20
C ARG A 103 -6.23 5.23 -10.93
N PRO A 104 -5.65 4.32 -11.74
CA PRO A 104 -4.34 3.72 -11.52
C PRO A 104 -3.21 4.74 -11.55
N HIS A 105 -3.39 5.88 -12.23
CA HIS A 105 -2.41 6.98 -12.22
C HIS A 105 -2.23 7.56 -10.81
N ALA A 106 -3.33 7.77 -10.07
CA ALA A 106 -3.30 8.27 -8.70
C ALA A 106 -2.71 7.22 -7.75
N ILE A 107 -3.11 5.95 -7.89
CA ILE A 107 -2.54 4.83 -7.13
C ILE A 107 -1.03 4.76 -7.32
N ALA A 108 -0.57 4.76 -8.58
CA ALA A 108 0.84 4.64 -8.89
C ALA A 108 1.66 5.82 -8.35
N SER A 109 1.14 7.05 -8.48
CA SER A 109 1.81 8.24 -7.94
C SER A 109 1.93 8.18 -6.42
N PHE A 110 0.86 7.81 -5.72
CA PHE A 110 0.83 7.69 -4.27
C PHE A 110 1.77 6.59 -3.76
N VAL A 111 1.70 5.39 -4.34
CA VAL A 111 2.56 4.28 -3.93
C VAL A 111 4.02 4.64 -4.20
N LYS A 112 4.34 5.24 -5.34
CA LYS A 112 5.70 5.62 -5.69
C LYS A 112 6.32 6.61 -4.69
N SER A 113 5.53 7.49 -4.07
CA SER A 113 6.03 8.43 -3.06
C SER A 113 6.15 7.82 -1.66
N HIS A 114 5.48 6.70 -1.37
CA HIS A 114 5.42 6.11 -0.01
C HIS A 114 5.95 4.66 0.08
N ASN A 115 6.44 4.08 -1.01
CA ASN A 115 6.87 2.68 -1.10
C ASN A 115 8.17 2.33 -0.34
N LYS A 116 8.81 3.29 0.32
CA LYS A 116 10.07 3.08 1.04
C LYS A 116 9.83 2.61 2.47
N LEU A 117 10.65 1.66 2.91
CA LEU A 117 10.70 1.25 4.31
C LEU A 117 11.13 2.43 5.20
N VAL A 118 10.50 2.53 6.36
CA VAL A 118 10.92 3.46 7.41
C VAL A 118 12.09 2.82 8.15
N THR A 119 13.31 3.25 7.81
CA THR A 119 14.53 2.75 8.45
C THR A 119 14.70 3.35 9.84
N LYS A 120 14.81 2.51 10.87
CA LYS A 120 15.29 2.96 12.18
C LYS A 120 16.82 2.95 12.23
N ARG A 121 17.40 3.86 13.02
CA ARG A 121 18.84 3.93 13.23
C ARG A 121 19.31 2.67 13.96
N GLY A 122 20.08 1.81 13.30
CA GLY A 122 20.75 0.65 13.92
C GLY A 122 20.05 -0.71 13.81
N GLU A 123 18.89 -0.79 13.14
CA GLU A 123 18.22 -2.08 12.85
C GLU A 123 18.51 -2.52 11.41
N ASN A 124 18.91 -3.78 11.24
CA ASN A 124 19.03 -4.40 9.92
C ASN A 124 17.61 -4.78 9.43
N ALA A 125 17.19 -4.20 8.31
CA ALA A 125 15.87 -4.38 7.69
C ALA A 125 15.71 -5.74 6.98
N THR A 126 16.16 -6.83 7.60
CA THR A 126 16.01 -8.16 7.00
C THR A 126 14.61 -8.68 7.32
N GLU A 127 13.80 -8.83 6.27
CA GLU A 127 12.44 -9.42 6.25
C GLU A 127 11.23 -8.50 6.51
N GLU A 128 11.42 -7.19 6.45
CA GLU A 128 10.30 -6.24 6.54
C GLU A 128 9.64 -5.95 5.20
N VAL A 129 8.34 -5.66 5.20
CA VAL A 129 7.58 -5.30 3.99
C VAL A 129 6.76 -4.03 4.17
N VAL A 130 6.53 -3.34 3.05
CA VAL A 130 5.49 -2.31 2.94
C VAL A 130 4.19 -2.98 2.49
N LEU A 131 3.17 -2.92 3.34
CA LEU A 131 1.86 -3.48 3.07
C LEU A 131 1.00 -2.44 2.33
N VAL A 132 0.55 -2.76 1.13
CA VAL A 132 -0.39 -1.94 0.34
C VAL A 132 -1.77 -2.57 0.38
N VAL A 133 -2.74 -1.85 0.92
CA VAL A 133 -4.13 -2.28 1.07
C VAL A 133 -4.98 -1.56 0.03
N LEU A 134 -5.63 -2.32 -0.85
CA LEU A 134 -6.47 -1.79 -1.92
C LEU A 134 -7.95 -1.99 -1.59
N MET A 135 -8.66 -0.87 -1.42
CA MET A 135 -10.07 -0.78 -1.01
C MET A 135 -10.85 0.01 -2.05
N LEU A 136 -10.94 -0.53 -3.26
CA LEU A 136 -11.51 0.15 -4.41
C LEU A 136 -13.00 -0.18 -4.60
N PRO A 137 -13.81 0.77 -5.11
CA PRO A 137 -15.19 0.49 -5.47
C PRO A 137 -15.24 -0.44 -6.69
N GLY A 138 -16.20 -1.37 -6.73
CA GLY A 138 -16.40 -2.28 -7.87
C GLY A 138 -15.18 -3.18 -8.10
N HIS A 139 -14.99 -4.18 -7.23
CA HIS A 139 -13.82 -5.06 -7.26
C HIS A 139 -13.54 -5.61 -8.66
N THR A 140 -14.57 -6.16 -9.32
CA THR A 140 -14.51 -6.79 -10.65
C THR A 140 -13.87 -5.93 -11.73
N ASP A 141 -14.06 -4.62 -11.64
CA ASP A 141 -13.65 -3.67 -12.68
C ASP A 141 -12.33 -2.98 -12.34
N THR A 142 -11.87 -3.09 -11.09
CA THR A 142 -10.76 -2.28 -10.56
C THR A 142 -9.54 -3.08 -10.15
N TRP A 143 -9.69 -4.34 -9.76
CA TRP A 143 -8.62 -5.15 -9.19
C TRP A 143 -7.37 -5.23 -10.08
N PHE A 144 -7.56 -5.52 -11.37
CA PHE A 144 -6.45 -5.71 -12.31
C PHE A 144 -5.66 -4.41 -12.55
N ALA A 145 -6.36 -3.32 -12.84
CA ALA A 145 -5.73 -2.01 -13.08
C ALA A 145 -5.01 -1.48 -11.84
N ALA A 146 -5.56 -1.74 -10.64
CA ALA A 146 -4.95 -1.37 -9.38
C ALA A 146 -3.66 -2.15 -9.11
N GLY A 147 -3.67 -3.48 -9.31
CA GLY A 147 -2.48 -4.31 -9.16
C GLY A 147 -1.36 -3.88 -10.12
N ALA A 148 -1.72 -3.63 -11.39
CA ALA A 148 -0.77 -3.11 -12.39
C ALA A 148 -0.20 -1.74 -11.99
N ALA A 149 -1.00 -0.86 -11.39
CA ALA A 149 -0.55 0.45 -10.91
C ALA A 149 0.49 0.33 -9.79
N VAL A 150 0.25 -0.56 -8.82
CA VAL A 150 1.19 -0.83 -7.72
C VAL A 150 2.51 -1.40 -8.27
N ALA A 151 2.44 -2.35 -9.21
CA ALA A 151 3.63 -2.90 -9.87
C ALA A 151 4.48 -1.83 -10.57
N ARG A 152 3.82 -0.92 -11.30
CA ARG A 152 4.47 0.22 -11.97
C ARG A 152 5.14 1.19 -10.98
N ALA A 153 4.58 1.32 -9.78
CA ALA A 153 5.08 2.23 -8.76
C ALA A 153 6.33 1.72 -8.02
N ALA A 154 6.69 0.44 -8.18
CA ALA A 154 7.84 -0.20 -7.54
C ALA A 154 8.79 -0.79 -8.62
N PRO A 155 9.57 0.06 -9.31
CA PRO A 155 10.51 -0.40 -10.33
C PRO A 155 11.66 -1.19 -9.71
N LEU A 156 12.20 -2.17 -10.46
CA LEU A 156 13.35 -2.97 -10.02
C LEU A 156 14.68 -2.24 -10.16
N TYR A 157 14.75 -1.22 -11.01
CA TYR A 157 15.97 -0.44 -11.23
C TYR A 157 15.88 0.92 -10.54
N GLU A 158 16.86 1.19 -9.68
CA GLU A 158 17.03 2.50 -9.06
C GLU A 158 18.53 2.86 -9.02
N HIS A 159 18.95 3.78 -9.91
CA HIS A 159 20.33 4.29 -9.93
C HIS A 159 20.48 5.48 -8.96
N LYS A 160 20.10 5.28 -7.70
CA LYS A 160 20.44 6.24 -6.64
C LYS A 160 21.81 5.85 -6.09
N LEU A 161 22.76 6.76 -6.18
CA LEU A 161 24.02 6.67 -5.44
C LEU A 161 23.68 6.46 -3.97
N LYS A 162 24.00 5.29 -3.42
CA LYS A 162 24.08 5.13 -1.98
C LYS A 162 25.02 6.24 -1.50
N ARG A 163 24.61 7.04 -0.51
CA ARG A 163 25.47 8.02 0.18
C ARG A 163 26.57 7.31 1.01
N SER A 164 27.12 6.22 0.50
CA SER A 164 28.27 5.50 1.03
C SER A 164 29.44 5.74 0.08
N ASN A 165 30.40 6.52 0.55
CA ASN A 165 31.70 6.79 -0.04
C ASN A 165 32.17 5.78 -1.12
N ALA A 166 32.31 6.26 -2.36
CA ALA A 166 33.35 5.92 -3.35
C ALA A 166 33.78 4.45 -3.53
N LEU A 167 32.89 3.47 -3.36
CA LEU A 167 33.09 2.07 -3.77
C LEU A 167 32.01 1.70 -4.79
N PRO A 168 32.28 0.77 -5.74
CA PRO A 168 31.31 0.39 -6.77
C PRO A 168 30.02 -0.08 -6.10
N GLY A 169 28.94 0.68 -6.31
CA GLY A 169 27.68 0.52 -5.61
C GLY A 169 27.03 -0.81 -5.97
N SER A 170 26.76 -1.65 -4.97
CA SER A 170 25.80 -2.74 -5.15
C SER A 170 24.45 -2.11 -5.48
N GLU A 171 23.76 -2.70 -6.47
CA GLU A 171 22.40 -2.36 -6.86
C GLU A 171 21.54 -2.09 -5.61
N ALA A 172 20.84 -0.96 -5.59
CA ALA A 172 19.89 -0.67 -4.53
C ALA A 172 18.71 -1.64 -4.70
N GLU A 173 18.59 -2.61 -3.79
CA GLU A 173 17.44 -3.50 -3.76
C GLU A 173 16.19 -2.67 -3.49
N SER A 174 15.20 -2.74 -4.39
CA SER A 174 13.91 -2.11 -4.14
C SER A 174 13.22 -2.84 -2.98
N ASP A 175 12.74 -2.07 -2.01
CA ASP A 175 11.96 -2.56 -0.88
C ASP A 175 10.82 -3.50 -1.35
N PRO A 176 10.56 -4.59 -0.62
CA PRO A 176 9.49 -5.51 -0.95
C PRO A 176 8.12 -4.92 -0.58
N LEU A 177 7.19 -4.99 -1.52
CA LEU A 177 5.80 -4.58 -1.33
C LEU A 177 4.92 -5.83 -1.31
N GLU A 178 4.01 -5.87 -0.34
CA GLU A 178 2.97 -6.89 -0.24
C GLU A 178 1.61 -6.22 -0.43
N VAL A 179 0.80 -6.73 -1.36
CA VAL A 179 -0.46 -6.11 -1.78
C VAL A 179 -1.62 -7.01 -1.40
N VAL A 180 -2.58 -6.43 -0.68
CA VAL A 180 -3.78 -7.11 -0.21
C VAL A 180 -5.01 -6.33 -0.67
N TYR A 181 -5.99 -7.05 -1.22
CA TYR A 181 -7.28 -6.49 -1.61
C TYR A 181 -8.31 -6.70 -0.51
N GLN A 182 -9.22 -5.73 -0.34
CA GLN A 182 -10.37 -5.88 0.54
C GLN A 182 -11.23 -7.10 0.17
N THR A 183 -11.53 -7.26 -1.13
CA THR A 183 -12.15 -8.47 -1.67
C THR A 183 -11.03 -9.42 -2.10
N PRO A 184 -10.93 -10.62 -1.52
CA PRO A 184 -9.88 -11.57 -1.87
C PRO A 184 -9.91 -11.93 -3.36
N LEU A 185 -8.73 -11.97 -3.98
CA LEU A 185 -8.58 -12.48 -5.33
C LEU A 185 -8.74 -14.00 -5.36
N THR A 186 -9.30 -14.52 -6.45
CA THR A 186 -9.22 -15.94 -6.77
C THR A 186 -7.78 -16.35 -7.10
N ALA A 187 -7.51 -17.66 -7.13
CA ALA A 187 -6.18 -18.18 -7.46
C ALA A 187 -5.72 -17.76 -8.87
N ASP A 188 -6.65 -17.79 -9.84
CA ASP A 188 -6.37 -17.41 -11.22
C ASP A 188 -6.09 -15.91 -11.35
N GLU A 189 -6.88 -15.07 -10.69
CA GLU A 189 -6.68 -13.62 -10.65
C GLU A 189 -5.35 -13.25 -9.98
N THR A 190 -5.01 -13.91 -8.87
CA THR A 190 -3.74 -13.72 -8.17
C THR A 190 -2.56 -14.05 -9.09
N THR A 191 -2.65 -15.20 -9.77
CA THR A 191 -1.62 -15.66 -10.72
C THR A 191 -1.47 -14.69 -11.89
N LEU A 192 -2.59 -14.25 -12.48
CA LEU A 192 -2.61 -13.30 -13.59
C LEU A 192 -1.97 -11.97 -13.19
N VAL A 193 -2.37 -11.38 -12.06
CA VAL A 193 -1.82 -10.09 -11.60
C VAL A 193 -0.37 -10.21 -11.19
N GLN A 194 0.05 -11.33 -10.59
CA GLN A 194 1.47 -11.55 -10.28
C GLN A 194 2.33 -11.64 -11.54
N HIS A 195 1.92 -12.40 -12.56
CA HIS A 195 2.64 -12.44 -13.83
C HIS A 195 2.68 -11.09 -14.53
N THR A 196 1.56 -10.36 -14.50
CA THR A 196 1.46 -9.01 -15.07
C THR A 196 2.40 -8.05 -14.34
N ALA A 197 2.44 -8.09 -13.01
CA ALA A 197 3.33 -7.26 -12.22
C ALA A 197 4.81 -7.55 -12.51
N ASN A 198 5.18 -8.83 -12.63
CA ASN A 198 6.53 -9.23 -13.00
C ASN A 198 6.90 -8.71 -14.40
N ALA A 199 5.98 -8.79 -15.36
CA ALA A 199 6.19 -8.28 -16.71
C ALA A 199 6.34 -6.75 -16.72
N ILE A 200 5.50 -6.01 -15.98
CA ILE A 200 5.61 -4.55 -15.82
C ILE A 200 6.96 -4.18 -15.19
N GLN A 201 7.36 -4.87 -14.13
CA GLN A 201 8.62 -4.63 -13.43
C GLN A 201 9.84 -4.93 -14.31
N LEU A 202 9.76 -5.96 -15.16
CA LEU A 202 10.80 -6.26 -16.15
C LEU A 202 10.83 -5.19 -17.23
N ALA A 203 9.68 -4.81 -17.80
CA ALA A 203 9.59 -3.83 -18.86
C ALA A 203 10.03 -2.43 -18.42
N THR A 204 9.83 -2.07 -17.15
CA THR A 204 10.30 -0.80 -16.57
C THR A 204 11.78 -0.80 -16.21
N ARG A 205 12.41 -1.99 -16.13
CA ARG A 205 13.84 -2.16 -15.87
C ARG A 205 14.68 -2.05 -17.15
N LEU A 206 14.15 -2.53 -18.27
CA LEU A 206 14.78 -2.47 -19.60
C LEU A 206 14.77 -1.05 -20.16
#